data_AF-A0A2T4ZD55-F1
#
_entry.id   AF-A0A2T4ZD55-F1
#
_cell.length_a   1.000
_cell.length_b   1.000
_cell.length_c   1.000
_cell.angle_alpha   90.00
_cell.angle_beta   90.00
_cell.angle_gamma   90.00
#
_symmetry.space_group_name_H-M   'P 1'
#
loop_
_entity.id
_entity.type
_entity.pdbx_description
1 polymer ?
#
loop_
_entity_poly.entity_id
_entity_poly.type
_entity_poly.pdbx_seq_one_letter_code
_entity_poly.pdbx_strand_id
1 'polypeptide(L)'
;MIKNEEMQTDAEPLMEDVFALMERDGHEQVVFCLHQTSGLKAIIAIHDTTLGPALGGCRMIPYESTDAAVKDVLRLSKGMTYKCGLADVDYGGGKAVLIGDPQRDKSPELFRALGRFVGGLNGRFITGTDMGTNPEDFVHAARESQSFVGLPVSHGGSGNTAIPTAFGVMQGYRATAEHLWSDPSLEGKRIAIQGVGKVGGRLVSQLVEAGVQVMIADPHPDRLAEWKHHHPEITIVDVDEIHRQPCDIFSPCAIGGVINDITIDQLRCRAIVGSANNQLERDEHGDALHQCGILYAPDYLVNAGGLIQVADERNGFHLERVMAQTQGIYEMLLNIYRLSQEEDLPTCRAADRLVLERLRRVSDLKRILLGMECKG
;
A
#
# COMPACT_ATOMS: atom_id res chain seq x y z
N MET A 1 16.76 -30.18 -53.07
CA MET A 1 16.29 -30.25 -51.67
C MET A 1 17.35 -29.63 -50.79
N ILE A 2 17.18 -28.37 -50.42
CA ILE A 2 17.91 -27.76 -49.31
C ILE A 2 16.81 -27.01 -48.55
N LYS A 3 16.41 -27.58 -47.41
CA LYS A 3 15.50 -26.92 -46.47
C LYS A 3 16.34 -25.85 -45.77
N ASN A 4 15.98 -24.59 -45.95
CA ASN A 4 16.42 -23.53 -45.04
C ASN A 4 15.64 -23.72 -43.73
N GLU A 5 16.34 -24.16 -42.69
CA GLU A 5 15.86 -24.07 -41.33
C GLU A 5 15.94 -22.60 -40.91
N GLU A 6 14.79 -21.96 -40.75
CA GLU A 6 14.68 -20.68 -40.06
C GLU A 6 15.02 -20.93 -38.58
N MET A 7 16.24 -20.53 -38.22
CA MET A 7 16.72 -20.52 -36.85
C MET A 7 16.03 -19.33 -36.16
N GLN A 8 14.90 -19.61 -35.51
CA GLN A 8 14.19 -18.68 -34.65
C GLN A 8 15.09 -18.39 -33.45
N THR A 9 15.78 -17.25 -33.46
CA THR A 9 16.58 -16.80 -32.34
C THR A 9 15.64 -16.35 -31.24
N ASP A 10 15.43 -17.22 -30.25
CA ASP A 10 14.88 -16.84 -28.94
C ASP A 10 15.90 -15.91 -28.25
N ALA A 11 15.89 -14.64 -28.64
CA ALA A 11 16.62 -13.62 -27.91
C ALA A 11 16.00 -13.51 -26.52
N GLU A 12 16.76 -13.83 -25.47
CA GLU A 12 16.37 -13.50 -24.10
C GLU A 12 15.95 -12.02 -24.07
N PRO A 13 14.78 -11.69 -23.50
CA PRO A 13 14.32 -10.31 -23.48
C PRO A 13 15.38 -9.45 -22.79
N LEU A 14 15.95 -8.51 -23.52
CA LEU A 14 16.90 -7.55 -22.95
C LEU A 14 16.20 -6.80 -21.82
N MET A 15 16.89 -6.70 -20.68
CA MET A 15 16.49 -5.86 -19.57
C MET A 15 16.20 -4.45 -20.09
N GLU A 16 15.06 -3.89 -19.68
CA GLU A 16 14.69 -2.53 -20.07
C GLU A 16 15.69 -1.54 -19.48
N ASP A 17 16.01 -0.46 -20.21
CA ASP A 17 16.97 0.53 -19.73
C ASP A 17 16.45 1.19 -18.46
N VAL A 18 17.17 0.98 -17.35
CA VAL A 18 16.80 1.51 -16.04
C VAL A 18 16.74 3.04 -16.04
N PHE A 19 17.57 3.72 -16.83
CA PHE A 19 17.51 5.18 -16.93
C PHE A 19 16.24 5.63 -17.65
N ALA A 20 15.85 4.96 -18.73
CA ALA A 20 14.58 5.24 -19.41
C ALA A 20 13.38 5.02 -18.48
N LEU A 21 13.40 3.96 -17.65
CA LEU A 21 12.38 3.71 -16.63
C LEU A 21 12.34 4.83 -15.57
N MET A 22 13.50 5.24 -15.06
CA MET A 22 13.61 6.31 -14.07
C MET A 22 13.14 7.66 -14.63
N GLU A 23 13.52 8.01 -15.86
CA GLU A 23 13.10 9.26 -16.52
C GLU A 23 11.60 9.30 -16.80
N ARG A 24 11.01 8.16 -17.19
CA ARG A 24 9.57 8.05 -17.45
C ARG A 24 8.73 8.39 -16.23
N ASP A 25 9.14 7.88 -15.07
CA ASP A 25 8.36 7.99 -13.83
C ASP A 25 8.89 9.04 -12.86
N GLY A 26 10.07 9.61 -13.10
CA GLY A 26 10.66 10.71 -12.32
C GLY A 26 11.45 10.28 -11.08
N HIS A 27 12.06 9.09 -11.10
CA HIS A 27 12.82 8.58 -9.94
C HIS A 27 14.13 9.32 -9.71
N GLU A 28 14.42 9.65 -8.45
CA GLU A 28 15.70 10.23 -8.05
C GLU A 28 16.86 9.24 -8.10
N GLN A 29 16.66 8.00 -7.63
CA GLN A 29 17.78 7.08 -7.40
C GLN A 29 17.37 5.61 -7.39
N VAL A 30 18.23 4.76 -7.97
CA VAL A 30 18.19 3.30 -7.80
C VAL A 30 19.56 2.82 -7.32
N VAL A 31 19.58 2.00 -6.27
CA VAL A 31 20.79 1.50 -5.62
C VAL A 31 20.78 -0.02 -5.61
N PHE A 32 21.77 -0.62 -6.27
CA PHE A 32 22.00 -2.06 -6.25
C PHE A 32 22.98 -2.42 -5.13
N CYS A 33 22.56 -3.30 -4.23
CA CYS A 33 23.33 -3.73 -3.08
C CYS A 33 23.64 -5.22 -3.20
N LEU A 34 24.92 -5.57 -3.23
CA LEU A 34 25.40 -6.94 -3.23
C LEU A 34 26.36 -7.16 -2.07
N HIS A 35 26.12 -8.21 -1.29
CA HIS A 35 27.10 -8.69 -0.31
C HIS A 35 27.24 -10.20 -0.46
N GLN A 36 28.37 -10.63 -1.04
CA GLN A 36 28.61 -12.02 -1.45
C GLN A 36 28.50 -12.99 -0.28
N THR A 37 29.14 -12.68 0.85
CA THR A 37 29.22 -13.60 2.01
C THR A 37 27.87 -13.86 2.66
N SER A 38 27.01 -12.86 2.77
CA SER A 38 25.67 -13.04 3.35
C SER A 38 24.61 -13.43 2.30
N GLY A 39 24.98 -13.48 1.02
CA GLY A 39 24.06 -13.71 -0.09
C GLY A 39 23.10 -12.54 -0.38
N LEU A 40 23.30 -11.35 0.20
CA LEU A 40 22.38 -10.22 0.00
C LEU A 40 22.40 -9.77 -1.46
N LYS A 41 21.22 -9.77 -2.09
CA LYS A 41 20.92 -9.09 -3.36
C LYS A 41 19.71 -8.19 -3.12
N ALA A 42 19.94 -6.89 -3.04
CA ALA A 42 18.88 -5.93 -2.82
C ALA A 42 18.91 -4.80 -3.85
N ILE A 43 17.73 -4.25 -4.15
CA ILE A 43 17.57 -3.05 -4.96
C ILE A 43 16.73 -2.08 -4.14
N ILE A 44 17.22 -0.85 -3.99
CA ILE A 44 16.51 0.24 -3.30
C ILE A 44 16.18 1.29 -4.34
N ALA A 45 14.92 1.70 -4.45
CA ALA A 45 14.51 2.83 -5.28
C ALA A 45 13.97 3.95 -4.41
N ILE A 46 14.41 5.17 -4.71
CA ILE A 46 13.88 6.43 -4.17
C ILE A 46 13.21 7.13 -5.34
N HIS A 47 11.89 7.33 -5.24
CA HIS A 47 11.12 7.98 -6.29
C HIS A 47 11.20 9.49 -6.12
N ASP A 48 10.71 10.03 -5.00
CA ASP A 48 10.69 11.47 -4.73
C ASP A 48 10.88 11.71 -3.23
N THR A 49 11.72 12.69 -2.87
CA THR A 49 12.03 13.15 -1.51
C THR A 49 11.62 14.61 -1.26
N THR A 50 10.76 15.16 -2.12
CA THR A 50 10.28 16.55 -2.06
C THR A 50 9.59 16.83 -0.72
N LEU A 51 8.78 15.91 -0.20
CA LEU A 51 8.12 16.07 1.11
C LEU A 51 9.10 15.86 2.27
N GLY A 52 9.98 14.86 2.16
CA GLY A 52 10.99 14.52 3.15
C GLY A 52 11.71 13.23 2.79
N PRO A 53 12.37 12.56 3.75
CA PRO A 53 12.99 11.25 3.55
C PRO A 53 12.05 10.25 2.86
N ALA A 54 12.59 9.41 1.99
CA ALA A 54 11.80 8.36 1.35
C ALA A 54 11.44 7.28 2.39
N LEU A 55 10.16 6.97 2.52
CA LEU A 55 9.66 5.92 3.40
C LEU A 55 9.03 4.80 2.59
N GLY A 56 9.35 3.55 2.92
CA GLY A 56 8.63 2.41 2.37
C GLY A 56 9.18 1.06 2.78
N GLY A 57 8.35 0.02 2.67
CA GLY A 57 8.70 -1.33 3.13
C GLY A 57 9.82 -1.99 2.31
N CYS A 58 10.45 -2.98 2.92
CA CYS A 58 11.46 -3.85 2.32
C CYS A 58 10.85 -5.22 2.05
N ARG A 59 10.62 -5.54 0.78
CA ARG A 59 10.02 -6.80 0.33
C ARG A 59 11.11 -7.85 0.07
N MET A 60 10.84 -9.11 0.37
CA MET A 60 11.74 -10.21 0.01
C MET A 60 10.95 -11.32 -0.70
N ILE A 61 11.20 -11.51 -1.99
CA ILE A 61 10.58 -12.58 -2.77
C ILE A 61 11.59 -13.18 -3.78
N PRO A 62 11.38 -14.44 -4.21
CA PRO A 62 12.20 -15.06 -5.23
C PRO A 62 11.80 -14.56 -6.63
N TYR A 63 12.30 -13.38 -7.03
CA TYR A 63 12.07 -12.86 -8.38
C TYR A 63 12.67 -13.77 -9.46
N GLU A 64 11.95 -13.91 -10.56
CA GLU A 64 12.39 -14.69 -11.73
C GLU A 64 13.60 -14.06 -12.43
N SER A 65 13.73 -12.73 -12.35
CA SER A 65 14.84 -11.97 -12.96
C SER A 65 15.14 -10.66 -12.23
N THR A 66 16.31 -10.08 -12.48
CA THR A 66 16.64 -8.74 -11.99
C THR A 66 15.75 -7.66 -12.62
N ASP A 67 15.35 -7.83 -13.88
CA ASP A 67 14.43 -6.91 -14.56
C ASP A 67 13.07 -6.84 -13.84
N ALA A 68 12.52 -8.00 -13.45
CA ALA A 68 11.29 -8.08 -12.67
C ALA A 68 11.42 -7.37 -11.31
N ALA A 69 12.56 -7.53 -10.64
CA ALA A 69 12.84 -6.86 -9.37
C ALA A 69 12.96 -5.33 -9.52
N VAL A 70 13.60 -4.85 -10.60
CA VAL A 70 13.71 -3.41 -10.90
C VAL A 70 12.33 -2.81 -11.19
N LYS A 71 11.53 -3.46 -12.03
CA LYS A 71 10.17 -2.99 -12.34
C LYS A 71 9.29 -2.93 -11.08
N ASP A 72 9.37 -3.94 -10.21
CA ASP A 72 8.58 -3.94 -8.96
C ASP A 72 9.04 -2.84 -7.99
N VAL A 73 10.35 -2.67 -7.75
CA VAL A 73 10.83 -1.65 -6.81
C VAL A 73 10.57 -0.22 -7.30
N LEU A 74 10.65 0.04 -8.60
CA LEU A 74 10.32 1.35 -9.19
C LEU A 74 8.83 1.64 -9.04
N ARG A 75 7.96 0.69 -9.40
CA ARG A 75 6.51 0.83 -9.28
C ARG A 75 6.08 1.07 -7.83
N LEU A 76 6.62 0.28 -6.90
CA LEU A 76 6.28 0.37 -5.48
C LEU A 76 6.81 1.64 -4.81
N SER A 77 8.01 2.11 -5.16
CA SER A 77 8.57 3.36 -4.61
C SER A 77 7.76 4.58 -5.07
N LYS A 78 7.32 4.60 -6.34
CA LYS A 78 6.35 5.57 -6.84
C LYS A 78 5.06 5.52 -6.04
N GLY A 79 4.46 4.34 -5.89
CA GLY A 79 3.25 4.16 -5.08
C GLY A 79 3.39 4.71 -3.66
N MET A 80 4.57 4.57 -3.04
CA MET A 80 4.83 5.16 -1.71
C MET A 80 4.85 6.69 -1.72
N THR A 81 5.33 7.36 -2.77
CA THR A 81 5.25 8.84 -2.87
C THR A 81 3.79 9.29 -2.84
N TYR A 82 2.93 8.64 -3.62
CA TYR A 82 1.50 8.97 -3.67
C TYR A 82 0.80 8.65 -2.36
N LYS A 83 1.13 7.51 -1.75
CA LYS A 83 0.63 7.11 -0.43
C LYS A 83 0.97 8.12 0.66
N CYS A 84 2.25 8.50 0.76
CA CYS A 84 2.71 9.50 1.72
C CYS A 84 2.10 10.88 1.43
N GLY A 85 1.98 11.23 0.15
CA GLY A 85 1.35 12.45 -0.35
C GLY A 85 -0.09 12.61 0.14
N LEU A 86 -0.93 11.58 -0.02
CA LEU A 86 -2.32 11.61 0.40
C LEU A 86 -2.54 11.44 1.90
N ALA A 87 -1.69 10.66 2.57
CA ALA A 87 -1.78 10.43 4.01
C ALA A 87 -1.35 11.65 4.87
N ASP A 88 -1.00 12.75 4.20
CA ASP A 88 -0.50 13.99 4.80
C ASP A 88 0.68 13.78 5.76
N VAL A 89 1.59 12.88 5.40
CA VAL A 89 2.86 12.69 6.13
C VAL A 89 3.99 13.41 5.39
N ASP A 90 5.02 13.84 6.13
CA ASP A 90 6.20 14.55 5.60
C ASP A 90 7.30 13.58 5.13
N TYR A 91 6.89 12.56 4.37
CA TYR A 91 7.80 11.57 3.80
C TYR A 91 7.63 11.48 2.30
N GLY A 92 8.73 11.24 1.61
CA GLY A 92 8.78 10.85 0.22
C GLY A 92 8.45 9.38 0.01
N GLY A 93 8.64 8.90 -1.21
CA GLY A 93 8.40 7.51 -1.60
C GLY A 93 9.68 6.75 -1.85
N GLY A 94 9.86 5.63 -1.13
CA GLY A 94 10.96 4.71 -1.36
C GLY A 94 10.49 3.26 -1.30
N LYS A 95 11.33 2.35 -1.77
CA LYS A 95 11.11 0.92 -1.61
C LYS A 95 12.43 0.16 -1.63
N ALA A 96 12.52 -0.92 -0.87
CA ALA A 96 13.55 -1.92 -1.06
C ALA A 96 12.94 -3.26 -1.46
N VAL A 97 13.62 -3.98 -2.35
CA VAL A 97 13.33 -5.37 -2.69
C VAL A 97 14.59 -6.21 -2.51
N LEU A 98 14.44 -7.38 -1.91
CA LEU A 98 15.46 -8.41 -1.74
C LEU A 98 15.09 -9.57 -2.65
N ILE A 99 16.06 -10.04 -3.42
CA ILE A 99 15.90 -11.19 -4.31
C ILE A 99 16.35 -12.44 -3.53
N GLY A 100 15.39 -13.24 -3.07
CA GLY A 100 15.64 -14.47 -2.31
C GLY A 100 14.37 -15.09 -1.73
N ASP A 101 14.44 -16.36 -1.35
CA ASP A 101 13.35 -17.09 -0.71
C ASP A 101 13.25 -16.68 0.78
N PRO A 102 12.16 -16.02 1.21
CA PRO A 102 12.03 -15.55 2.59
C PRO A 102 11.95 -16.68 3.63
N GLN A 103 11.70 -17.93 3.22
CA GLN A 103 11.66 -19.08 4.14
C GLN A 103 13.03 -19.74 4.32
N ARG A 104 13.98 -19.51 3.41
CA ARG A 104 15.25 -20.25 3.34
C ARG A 104 16.49 -19.38 3.41
N ASP A 105 16.44 -18.19 2.81
CA ASP A 105 17.64 -17.40 2.53
C ASP A 105 17.89 -16.30 3.57
N LYS A 106 17.00 -16.15 4.57
CA LYS A 106 17.16 -15.16 5.63
C LYS A 106 18.28 -15.55 6.60
N SER A 107 19.08 -14.57 6.97
CA SER A 107 20.07 -14.69 8.05
C SER A 107 20.30 -13.35 8.75
N PRO A 108 20.74 -13.35 10.02
CA PRO A 108 21.15 -12.13 10.71
C PRO A 108 22.19 -11.32 9.93
N GLU A 109 23.17 -11.99 9.33
CA GLU A 109 24.24 -11.37 8.55
C GLU A 109 23.70 -10.65 7.30
N LEU A 110 22.70 -11.24 6.63
CA LEU A 110 22.03 -10.63 5.48
C LEU A 110 21.36 -9.32 5.89
N PHE A 111 20.61 -9.30 6.98
CA PHE A 111 19.94 -8.09 7.46
C PHE A 111 20.90 -7.06 8.07
N ARG A 112 22.04 -7.48 8.65
CA ARG A 112 23.11 -6.53 9.02
C ARG A 112 23.74 -5.90 7.78
N ALA A 113 24.01 -6.67 6.73
CA ALA A 113 24.51 -6.11 5.47
C ALA A 113 23.53 -5.09 4.87
N LEU A 114 22.22 -5.41 4.86
CA LEU A 114 21.16 -4.47 4.49
C LEU A 114 21.19 -3.21 5.38
N GLY A 115 21.32 -3.40 6.69
CA GLY A 115 21.50 -2.36 7.70
C GLY A 115 22.56 -1.31 7.35
N ARG A 116 23.71 -1.79 6.87
CA ARG A 116 24.83 -0.94 6.45
C ARG A 116 24.56 -0.20 5.15
N PHE A 117 23.97 -0.85 4.14
CA PHE A 117 23.64 -0.21 2.87
C PHE A 117 22.56 0.88 3.04
N VAL A 118 21.48 0.57 3.76
CA VAL A 118 20.43 1.56 4.09
C VAL A 118 21.00 2.67 4.98
N GLY A 119 21.84 2.32 5.95
CA GLY A 119 22.55 3.30 6.79
C GLY A 119 23.42 4.26 5.99
N GLY A 120 24.07 3.77 4.93
CA GLY A 120 24.87 4.58 4.01
C GLY A 120 24.07 5.63 3.23
N LEU A 121 22.74 5.51 3.15
CA LEU A 121 21.86 6.54 2.60
C LEU A 121 21.60 7.69 3.58
N ASN A 122 22.17 7.63 4.79
CA ASN A 122 22.17 8.69 5.80
C ASN A 122 20.79 9.30 6.06
N GLY A 123 19.77 8.43 6.21
CA GLY A 123 18.40 8.85 6.48
C GLY A 123 17.63 9.33 5.25
N ARG A 124 18.18 9.33 4.03
CA ARG A 124 17.41 9.60 2.79
C ARG A 124 16.36 8.54 2.51
N PHE A 125 16.58 7.31 2.98
CA PHE A 125 15.63 6.21 2.89
C PHE A 125 15.46 5.54 4.25
N ILE A 126 14.20 5.33 4.63
CA ILE A 126 13.76 4.67 5.86
C ILE A 126 12.89 3.49 5.44
N THR A 127 13.14 2.33 6.02
CA THR A 127 12.45 1.10 5.65
C THR A 127 11.87 0.34 6.83
N GLY A 128 10.90 -0.51 6.55
CA GLY A 128 10.35 -1.45 7.51
C GLY A 128 9.89 -2.73 6.81
N THR A 129 8.91 -3.40 7.40
CA THR A 129 8.36 -4.66 6.88
C THR A 129 7.55 -4.49 5.61
N ASP A 130 7.61 -5.50 4.73
CA ASP A 130 6.67 -5.73 3.63
C ASP A 130 6.51 -7.25 3.44
N MET A 131 5.89 -7.67 2.34
CA MET A 131 5.78 -9.07 1.95
C MET A 131 7.15 -9.76 1.98
N GLY A 132 7.20 -10.88 2.71
CA GLY A 132 8.40 -11.70 2.87
C GLY A 132 9.38 -11.20 3.93
N THR A 133 9.13 -10.09 4.62
CA THR A 133 9.93 -9.64 5.78
C THR A 133 9.08 -9.46 7.04
N ASN A 134 9.73 -9.51 8.19
CA ASN A 134 9.13 -9.53 9.52
C ASN A 134 9.81 -8.47 10.40
N PRO A 135 9.14 -7.94 11.44
CA PRO A 135 9.78 -6.99 12.36
C PRO A 135 11.11 -7.48 12.93
N GLU A 136 11.21 -8.78 13.24
CA GLU A 136 12.39 -9.43 13.80
C GLU A 136 13.61 -9.38 12.86
N ASP A 137 13.39 -9.40 11.55
CA ASP A 137 14.46 -9.31 10.56
C ASP A 137 15.23 -7.98 10.70
N PHE A 138 14.48 -6.90 10.95
CA PHE A 138 15.04 -5.54 11.05
C PHE A 138 15.67 -5.25 12.42
N VAL A 139 15.48 -6.10 13.43
CA VAL A 139 16.22 -6.00 14.70
C VAL A 139 17.73 -6.14 14.44
N HIS A 140 18.12 -7.01 13.50
CA HIS A 140 19.51 -7.15 13.10
C HIS A 140 20.01 -5.94 12.31
N ALA A 141 19.20 -5.44 11.37
CA ALA A 141 19.53 -4.27 10.56
C ALA A 141 19.67 -2.98 11.41
N ALA A 142 18.82 -2.82 12.42
CA ALA A 142 18.79 -1.68 13.34
C ALA A 142 20.04 -1.57 14.23
N ARG A 143 20.88 -2.61 14.29
CA ARG A 143 22.21 -2.54 14.94
C ARG A 143 23.21 -1.70 14.15
N GLU A 144 22.96 -1.49 12.86
CA GLU A 144 23.88 -0.80 11.94
C GLU A 144 23.45 0.63 11.63
N SER A 145 22.14 0.96 11.72
CA SER A 145 21.63 2.33 11.54
C SER A 145 20.22 2.51 12.12
N GLN A 146 19.78 3.77 12.26
CA GLN A 146 18.45 4.14 12.77
C GLN A 146 17.39 4.31 11.67
N SER A 147 17.64 3.77 10.47
CA SER A 147 16.78 3.96 9.28
C SER A 147 15.68 2.89 9.18
N PHE A 148 15.29 2.29 10.30
CA PHE A 148 14.34 1.19 10.36
C PHE A 148 13.14 1.54 11.26
N VAL A 149 11.93 1.21 10.80
CA VAL A 149 10.66 1.42 11.51
C VAL A 149 9.83 0.14 11.54
N GLY A 150 8.84 0.08 12.42
CA GLY A 150 7.98 -1.10 12.55
C GLY A 150 8.71 -2.29 13.17
N LEU A 151 9.67 -2.00 14.05
CA LEU A 151 10.36 -3.02 14.85
C LEU A 151 9.39 -3.71 15.83
N PRO A 152 9.77 -4.83 16.45
CA PRO A 152 9.01 -5.36 17.59
C PRO A 152 8.90 -4.31 18.70
N VAL A 153 7.81 -4.33 19.47
CA VAL A 153 7.61 -3.40 20.61
C VAL A 153 8.76 -3.50 21.62
N SER A 154 9.30 -4.70 21.83
CA SER A 154 10.47 -4.94 22.68
C SER A 154 11.75 -4.24 22.20
N HIS A 155 11.76 -3.74 20.97
CA HIS A 155 12.86 -3.02 20.33
C HIS A 155 12.46 -1.59 19.92
N GLY A 156 11.39 -1.05 20.50
CA GLY A 156 10.98 0.34 20.32
C GLY A 156 10.02 0.60 19.16
N GLY A 157 9.51 -0.42 18.48
CA GLY A 157 8.52 -0.24 17.43
C GLY A 157 7.10 0.03 17.95
N SER A 158 6.25 0.53 17.07
CA SER A 158 4.90 1.04 17.37
C SER A 158 3.79 -0.02 17.53
N GLY A 159 4.08 -1.30 17.29
CA GLY A 159 3.14 -2.40 17.51
C GLY A 159 2.14 -2.60 16.37
N ASN A 160 0.88 -2.92 16.70
CA ASN A 160 -0.09 -3.46 15.74
C ASN A 160 -0.72 -2.40 14.82
N THR A 161 -0.18 -2.25 13.61
CA THR A 161 -0.66 -1.34 12.56
C THR A 161 -2.06 -1.67 12.02
N ALA A 162 -2.62 -2.85 12.32
CA ALA A 162 -3.96 -3.22 11.87
C ALA A 162 -5.05 -2.35 12.51
N ILE A 163 -4.80 -1.77 13.70
CA ILE A 163 -5.75 -0.89 14.40
C ILE A 163 -5.99 0.40 13.61
N PRO A 164 -4.97 1.25 13.35
CA PRO A 164 -5.19 2.46 12.56
C PRO A 164 -5.55 2.14 11.11
N THR A 165 -5.08 1.01 10.55
CA THR A 165 -5.48 0.61 9.19
C THR A 165 -6.99 0.34 9.12
N ALA A 166 -7.55 -0.45 10.04
CA ALA A 166 -8.99 -0.70 10.09
C ALA A 166 -9.77 0.60 10.33
N PHE A 167 -9.27 1.47 11.22
CA PHE A 167 -9.89 2.77 11.47
C PHE A 167 -9.91 3.68 10.24
N GLY A 168 -8.83 3.70 9.45
CA GLY A 168 -8.77 4.43 8.19
C GLY A 168 -9.78 3.93 7.16
N VAL A 169 -9.92 2.60 7.04
CA VAL A 169 -10.93 2.01 6.16
C VAL A 169 -12.35 2.32 6.65
N MET A 170 -12.60 2.34 7.95
CA MET A 170 -13.88 2.82 8.49
C MET A 170 -14.17 4.28 8.15
N GLN A 171 -13.16 5.17 8.19
CA GLN A 171 -13.33 6.54 7.69
C GLN A 171 -13.63 6.55 6.19
N GLY A 172 -13.00 5.68 5.41
CA GLY A 172 -13.29 5.48 4.00
C GLY A 172 -14.74 5.08 3.74
N TYR A 173 -15.29 4.14 4.53
CA TYR A 173 -16.71 3.76 4.43
C TYR A 173 -17.63 4.93 4.73
N ARG A 174 -17.36 5.68 5.81
CA ARG A 174 -18.20 6.81 6.22
C ARG A 174 -18.18 7.94 5.19
N ALA A 175 -17.02 8.29 4.64
CA ALA A 175 -16.91 9.32 3.61
C ALA A 175 -17.58 8.88 2.29
N THR A 176 -17.49 7.60 1.96
CA THR A 176 -18.20 7.00 0.82
C THR A 176 -19.72 7.03 1.03
N ALA A 177 -20.18 6.75 2.25
CA ALA A 177 -21.58 6.83 2.62
C ALA A 177 -22.12 8.27 2.53
N GLU A 178 -21.38 9.22 3.08
CA GLU A 178 -21.68 10.65 2.99
C GLU A 178 -21.81 11.09 1.52
N HIS A 179 -20.88 10.70 0.67
CA HIS A 179 -20.92 11.07 -0.74
C HIS A 179 -22.09 10.42 -1.50
N LEU A 180 -22.37 9.14 -1.28
CA LEU A 180 -23.41 8.41 -2.02
C LEU A 180 -24.83 8.64 -1.50
N TRP A 181 -24.98 8.96 -0.21
CA TRP A 181 -26.25 8.97 0.49
C TRP A 181 -26.49 10.21 1.35
N SER A 182 -25.55 11.16 1.41
CA SER A 182 -25.64 12.37 2.27
C SER A 182 -25.88 12.04 3.75
N ASP A 183 -25.37 10.88 4.18
CA ASP A 183 -25.40 10.39 5.55
C ASP A 183 -24.16 9.50 5.76
N PRO A 184 -23.29 9.79 6.73
CA PRO A 184 -22.10 8.99 6.98
C PRO A 184 -22.42 7.67 7.71
N SER A 185 -23.68 7.45 8.12
CA SER A 185 -24.14 6.21 8.74
C SER A 185 -24.11 5.04 7.77
N LEU A 186 -23.68 3.88 8.28
CA LEU A 186 -23.67 2.61 7.56
C LEU A 186 -24.83 1.71 7.96
N GLU A 187 -25.67 2.14 8.91
CA GLU A 187 -26.78 1.33 9.43
C GLU A 187 -27.70 0.87 8.30
N GLY A 188 -27.99 -0.44 8.25
CA GLY A 188 -28.83 -1.05 7.23
C GLY A 188 -28.20 -1.20 5.84
N LYS A 189 -26.97 -0.74 5.62
CA LYS A 189 -26.23 -0.98 4.36
C LYS A 189 -25.74 -2.42 4.28
N ARG A 190 -25.44 -2.88 3.06
CA ARG A 190 -24.85 -4.20 2.78
C ARG A 190 -23.40 -4.06 2.36
N ILE A 191 -22.50 -4.71 3.08
CA ILE A 191 -21.07 -4.67 2.75
C ILE A 191 -20.53 -6.10 2.57
N ALA A 192 -19.88 -6.35 1.44
CA ALA A 192 -19.26 -7.62 1.12
C ALA A 192 -17.74 -7.54 1.31
N ILE A 193 -17.19 -8.28 2.29
CA ILE A 193 -15.78 -8.24 2.69
C ILE A 193 -15.06 -9.50 2.22
N GLN A 194 -14.12 -9.34 1.30
CA GLN A 194 -13.25 -10.41 0.84
C GLN A 194 -11.97 -10.41 1.67
N GLY A 195 -11.87 -11.34 2.62
CA GLY A 195 -10.77 -11.54 3.55
C GLY A 195 -11.09 -11.04 4.96
N VAL A 196 -11.08 -11.96 5.93
CA VAL A 196 -11.35 -11.66 7.35
C VAL A 196 -10.11 -11.86 8.22
N GLY A 197 -8.96 -11.43 7.70
CA GLY A 197 -7.69 -11.40 8.43
C GLY A 197 -7.62 -10.30 9.51
N LYS A 198 -6.41 -9.86 9.86
CA LYS A 198 -6.19 -8.91 10.97
C LYS A 198 -6.93 -7.58 10.83
N VAL A 199 -7.07 -7.06 9.60
CA VAL A 199 -7.79 -5.82 9.30
C VAL A 199 -9.24 -6.13 8.97
N GLY A 200 -9.49 -7.01 7.99
CA GLY A 200 -10.85 -7.38 7.58
C GLY A 200 -11.74 -7.86 8.73
N GLY A 201 -11.23 -8.70 9.63
CA GLY A 201 -11.98 -9.15 10.81
C GLY A 201 -12.35 -8.01 11.77
N ARG A 202 -11.49 -6.99 11.93
CA ARG A 202 -11.82 -5.80 12.73
C ARG A 202 -12.94 -4.98 12.09
N LEU A 203 -12.89 -4.86 10.76
CA LEU A 203 -13.97 -4.21 10.00
C LEU A 203 -15.28 -4.96 10.17
N VAL A 204 -15.26 -6.30 10.08
CA VAL A 204 -16.46 -7.12 10.31
C VAL A 204 -17.07 -6.84 11.69
N SER A 205 -16.29 -6.90 12.78
CA SER A 205 -16.80 -6.58 14.12
C SER A 205 -17.44 -5.19 14.19
N GLN A 206 -16.74 -4.16 13.70
CA GLN A 206 -17.21 -2.77 13.78
C GLN A 206 -18.47 -2.53 12.92
N LEU A 207 -18.57 -3.20 11.77
CA LEU A 207 -19.72 -3.08 10.88
C LEU A 207 -20.94 -3.81 11.44
N VAL A 208 -20.77 -4.99 12.02
CA VAL A 208 -21.87 -5.69 12.72
C VAL A 208 -22.39 -4.86 13.89
N GLU A 209 -21.49 -4.30 14.72
CA GLU A 209 -21.85 -3.39 15.82
C GLU A 209 -22.61 -2.14 15.33
N ALA A 210 -22.32 -1.67 14.11
CA ALA A 210 -22.98 -0.54 13.47
C ALA A 210 -24.30 -0.90 12.74
N GLY A 211 -24.80 -2.13 12.86
CA GLY A 211 -26.06 -2.55 12.23
C GLY A 211 -25.98 -2.76 10.72
N VAL A 212 -24.79 -3.05 10.19
CA VAL A 212 -24.54 -3.32 8.77
C VAL A 212 -24.83 -4.80 8.45
N GLN A 213 -25.42 -5.07 7.30
CA GLN A 213 -25.58 -6.41 6.77
C GLN A 213 -24.27 -6.87 6.12
N VAL A 214 -23.53 -7.74 6.80
CA VAL A 214 -22.18 -8.15 6.36
C VAL A 214 -22.21 -9.50 5.64
N MET A 215 -21.59 -9.53 4.46
CA MET A 215 -21.19 -10.75 3.75
C MET A 215 -19.66 -10.91 3.86
N ILE A 216 -19.18 -12.12 4.13
CA ILE A 216 -17.74 -12.40 4.21
C ILE A 216 -17.34 -13.58 3.32
N ALA A 217 -16.10 -13.54 2.82
CA ALA A 217 -15.44 -14.67 2.20
C ALA A 217 -13.96 -14.71 2.62
N ASP A 218 -13.40 -15.89 2.82
CA ASP A 218 -11.98 -16.10 3.16
C ASP A 218 -11.57 -17.51 2.73
N PRO A 219 -10.34 -17.71 2.23
CA PRO A 219 -9.88 -19.04 1.83
C PRO A 219 -9.70 -20.02 3.00
N HIS A 220 -9.81 -19.57 4.27
CA HIS A 220 -9.68 -20.43 5.46
C HIS A 220 -11.06 -20.74 6.06
N PRO A 221 -11.62 -21.95 5.85
CA PRO A 221 -12.96 -22.30 6.34
C PRO A 221 -13.11 -22.19 7.86
N ASP A 222 -12.05 -22.48 8.61
CA ASP A 222 -12.07 -22.41 10.09
C ASP A 222 -12.33 -20.98 10.59
N ARG A 223 -11.78 -19.96 9.93
CA ARG A 223 -12.04 -18.56 10.26
C ARG A 223 -13.49 -18.19 9.99
N LEU A 224 -14.03 -18.65 8.87
CA LEU A 224 -15.45 -18.41 8.51
C LEU A 224 -16.39 -19.07 9.53
N ALA A 225 -16.08 -20.29 9.95
CA ALA A 225 -16.85 -21.02 10.96
C ALA A 225 -16.86 -20.28 12.30
N GLU A 226 -15.73 -19.74 12.73
CA GLU A 226 -15.62 -18.92 13.95
C GLU A 226 -16.49 -17.66 13.85
N TRP A 227 -16.41 -16.92 12.74
CA TRP A 227 -17.27 -15.75 12.51
C TRP A 227 -18.75 -16.10 12.53
N LYS A 228 -19.16 -17.17 11.85
CA LYS A 228 -20.56 -17.61 11.81
C LYS A 228 -21.08 -18.07 13.17
N HIS A 229 -20.21 -18.65 14.00
CA HIS A 229 -20.56 -19.06 15.35
C HIS A 229 -20.84 -17.86 16.26
N HIS A 230 -19.98 -16.83 16.22
CA HIS A 230 -20.14 -15.63 17.04
C HIS A 230 -21.17 -14.63 16.49
N HIS A 231 -21.37 -14.62 15.17
CA HIS A 231 -22.27 -13.72 14.46
C HIS A 231 -23.13 -14.50 13.45
N PRO A 232 -24.18 -15.22 13.91
CA PRO A 232 -25.06 -16.02 13.05
C PRO A 232 -25.73 -15.23 11.91
N GLU A 233 -25.87 -13.91 12.07
CA GLU A 233 -26.41 -12.96 11.09
C GLU A 233 -25.49 -12.74 9.86
N ILE A 234 -24.18 -12.99 9.98
CA ILE A 234 -23.23 -12.82 8.87
C ILE A 234 -23.51 -13.85 7.78
N THR A 235 -23.51 -13.41 6.53
CA THR A 235 -23.62 -14.30 5.37
C THR A 235 -22.23 -14.72 4.88
N ILE A 236 -21.99 -16.04 4.78
CA ILE A 236 -20.76 -16.56 4.19
C ILE A 236 -20.99 -16.78 2.70
N VAL A 237 -20.02 -16.34 1.89
CA VAL A 237 -20.02 -16.47 0.43
C VAL A 237 -18.70 -17.12 0.01
N ASP A 238 -18.71 -17.80 -1.14
CA ASP A 238 -17.49 -18.28 -1.78
C ASP A 238 -16.58 -17.10 -2.18
N VAL A 239 -15.26 -17.29 -2.06
CA VAL A 239 -14.26 -16.26 -2.37
C VAL A 239 -14.32 -15.83 -3.83
N ASP A 240 -14.67 -16.74 -4.74
CA ASP A 240 -14.75 -16.48 -6.19
C ASP A 240 -16.10 -15.87 -6.61
N GLU A 241 -17.06 -15.78 -5.68
CA GLU A 241 -18.41 -15.27 -5.95
C GLU A 241 -18.74 -13.98 -5.19
N ILE A 242 -17.90 -13.59 -4.22
CA ILE A 242 -18.21 -12.47 -3.32
C ILE A 242 -18.34 -11.13 -4.04
N HIS A 243 -17.52 -10.85 -5.05
CA HIS A 243 -17.59 -9.60 -5.83
C HIS A 243 -18.87 -9.52 -6.69
N ARG A 244 -19.51 -10.66 -6.97
CA ARG A 244 -20.78 -10.76 -7.71
C ARG A 244 -22.00 -10.54 -6.84
N GLN A 245 -21.84 -10.52 -5.52
CA GLN A 245 -22.98 -10.40 -4.61
C GLN A 245 -23.55 -8.98 -4.63
N PRO A 246 -24.89 -8.83 -4.72
CA PRO A 246 -25.52 -7.53 -4.60
C PRO A 246 -25.24 -6.90 -3.22
N CYS A 247 -24.45 -5.83 -3.20
CA CYS A 247 -24.09 -5.09 -2.00
C CYS A 247 -24.06 -3.59 -2.29
N ASP A 248 -23.99 -2.77 -1.25
CA ASP A 248 -23.78 -1.34 -1.40
C ASP A 248 -22.29 -1.04 -1.59
N ILE A 249 -21.44 -1.69 -0.79
CA ILE A 249 -19.98 -1.55 -0.84
C ILE A 249 -19.32 -2.92 -0.92
N PHE A 250 -18.41 -3.08 -1.89
CA PHE A 250 -17.50 -4.22 -1.95
C PHE A 250 -16.15 -3.84 -1.31
N SER A 251 -15.61 -4.72 -0.48
CA SER A 251 -14.41 -4.46 0.32
C SER A 251 -13.35 -5.56 0.15
N PRO A 252 -12.41 -5.39 -0.80
CA PRO A 252 -11.26 -6.27 -0.92
C PRO A 252 -10.28 -6.01 0.24
N CYS A 253 -10.13 -7.00 1.12
CA CYS A 253 -9.29 -6.95 2.32
C CYS A 253 -8.23 -8.07 2.37
N ALA A 254 -8.10 -8.86 1.30
CA ALA A 254 -7.18 -10.00 1.21
C ALA A 254 -5.97 -9.71 0.29
N ILE A 255 -6.17 -9.76 -1.02
CA ILE A 255 -5.12 -9.66 -2.05
C ILE A 255 -5.35 -8.46 -2.97
N GLY A 256 -4.30 -8.04 -3.68
CA GLY A 256 -4.41 -7.06 -4.77
C GLY A 256 -4.88 -7.69 -6.08
N GLY A 257 -5.12 -6.87 -7.10
CA GLY A 257 -5.52 -7.28 -8.45
C GLY A 257 -6.93 -7.85 -8.54
N VAL A 258 -7.75 -7.66 -7.50
CA VAL A 258 -9.13 -8.17 -7.45
C VAL A 258 -10.02 -7.45 -8.45
N ILE A 259 -9.71 -6.18 -8.75
CA ILE A 259 -10.40 -5.40 -9.78
C ILE A 259 -9.59 -5.48 -11.06
N ASN A 260 -10.13 -6.18 -12.06
CA ASN A 260 -9.45 -6.49 -13.31
C ASN A 260 -10.47 -6.65 -14.46
N ASP A 261 -9.97 -7.02 -15.65
CA ASP A 261 -10.76 -7.16 -16.88
C ASP A 261 -11.92 -8.17 -16.75
N ILE A 262 -11.83 -9.13 -15.82
CA ILE A 262 -12.84 -10.16 -15.61
C ILE A 262 -13.87 -9.72 -14.57
N THR A 263 -13.42 -9.09 -13.48
CA THR A 263 -14.28 -8.84 -12.31
C THR A 263 -15.10 -7.57 -12.42
N ILE A 264 -14.64 -6.55 -13.15
CA ILE A 264 -15.32 -5.25 -13.28
C ILE A 264 -16.77 -5.41 -13.74
N ASP A 265 -17.00 -6.15 -14.82
CA ASP A 265 -18.35 -6.37 -15.38
C ASP A 265 -19.25 -7.23 -14.48
N GLN A 266 -18.68 -7.86 -13.45
CA GLN A 266 -19.39 -8.75 -12.54
C GLN A 266 -19.75 -8.06 -11.23
N LEU A 267 -19.16 -6.89 -10.95
CA LEU A 267 -19.40 -6.13 -9.72
C LEU A 267 -20.87 -5.72 -9.62
N ARG A 268 -21.47 -5.98 -8.46
CA ARG A 268 -22.84 -5.57 -8.13
C ARG A 268 -22.88 -4.67 -6.90
N CYS A 269 -21.94 -3.72 -6.86
CA CYS A 269 -21.80 -2.73 -5.80
C CYS A 269 -21.93 -1.29 -6.33
N ARG A 270 -22.14 -0.33 -5.42
CA ARG A 270 -22.10 1.11 -5.75
C ARG A 270 -20.73 1.72 -5.50
N ALA A 271 -19.96 1.13 -4.57
CA ALA A 271 -18.62 1.55 -4.28
C ALA A 271 -17.68 0.39 -3.92
N ILE A 272 -16.39 0.68 -4.00
CA ILE A 272 -15.31 -0.19 -3.57
C ILE A 272 -14.50 0.54 -2.49
N VAL A 273 -14.42 -0.05 -1.30
CA VAL A 273 -13.66 0.49 -0.16
C VAL A 273 -13.03 -0.69 0.59
N GLY A 274 -11.73 -0.90 0.41
CA GLY A 274 -11.03 -2.08 0.93
C GLY A 274 -9.68 -1.76 1.57
N SER A 275 -9.16 -2.70 2.37
CA SER A 275 -7.85 -2.58 2.99
C SER A 275 -6.71 -3.18 2.16
N ALA A 276 -7.01 -3.97 1.12
CA ALA A 276 -5.99 -4.58 0.28
C ALA A 276 -5.14 -3.50 -0.42
N ASN A 277 -3.87 -3.81 -0.70
CA ASN A 277 -2.99 -2.94 -1.48
C ASN A 277 -3.02 -3.38 -2.96
N ASN A 278 -2.94 -2.42 -3.88
CA ASN A 278 -3.03 -2.60 -5.33
C ASN A 278 -4.35 -3.31 -5.70
N GLN A 279 -5.49 -2.78 -5.27
CA GLN A 279 -6.81 -3.38 -5.54
C GLN A 279 -7.12 -3.43 -7.03
N LEU A 280 -6.77 -2.37 -7.75
CA LEU A 280 -6.74 -2.34 -9.20
C LEU A 280 -5.55 -3.16 -9.69
N GLU A 281 -5.77 -4.08 -10.63
CA GLU A 281 -4.67 -4.81 -11.27
C GLU A 281 -3.81 -3.86 -12.11
N ARG A 282 -4.46 -2.90 -12.79
CA ARG A 282 -3.81 -1.84 -13.58
C ARG A 282 -4.55 -0.52 -13.39
N ASP A 283 -3.84 0.59 -13.59
CA ASP A 283 -4.40 1.93 -13.34
C ASP A 283 -5.65 2.20 -14.21
N GLU A 284 -5.71 1.63 -15.42
CA GLU A 284 -6.83 1.79 -16.36
C GLU A 284 -8.14 1.17 -15.83
N HIS A 285 -8.05 0.23 -14.89
CA HIS A 285 -9.23 -0.34 -14.24
C HIS A 285 -9.95 0.71 -13.38
N GLY A 286 -9.25 1.72 -12.88
CA GLY A 286 -9.89 2.87 -12.22
C GLY A 286 -10.72 3.71 -13.20
N ASP A 287 -10.23 3.87 -14.43
CA ASP A 287 -10.95 4.57 -15.49
C ASP A 287 -12.22 3.79 -15.91
N ALA A 288 -12.13 2.45 -15.97
CA ALA A 288 -13.28 1.57 -16.23
C ALA A 288 -14.34 1.62 -15.11
N LEU A 289 -13.93 1.58 -13.83
CA LEU A 289 -14.86 1.73 -12.70
C LEU A 289 -15.65 3.05 -12.77
N HIS A 290 -14.96 4.15 -13.12
CA HIS A 290 -15.60 5.46 -13.32
C HIS A 290 -16.66 5.42 -14.42
N GLN A 291 -16.35 4.79 -15.56
CA GLN A 291 -17.31 4.60 -16.67
C GLN A 291 -18.53 3.75 -16.26
N CYS A 292 -18.33 2.77 -15.38
CA CYS A 292 -19.40 1.96 -14.82
C CYS A 292 -20.22 2.68 -13.72
N GLY A 293 -19.82 3.89 -13.31
CA GLY A 293 -20.45 4.61 -12.21
C GLY A 293 -20.23 3.96 -10.84
N ILE A 294 -19.17 3.14 -10.71
CA ILE A 294 -18.79 2.50 -9.44
C ILE A 294 -17.76 3.40 -8.77
N LEU A 295 -18.10 3.90 -7.59
CA LEU A 295 -17.23 4.81 -6.85
C LEU A 295 -16.06 4.03 -6.23
N TYR A 296 -14.83 4.40 -6.56
CA TYR A 296 -13.64 3.76 -6.00
C TYR A 296 -13.00 4.66 -4.94
N ALA A 297 -12.84 4.15 -3.71
CA ALA A 297 -12.00 4.80 -2.72
C ALA A 297 -10.55 4.35 -2.94
N PRO A 298 -9.62 5.25 -3.33
CA PRO A 298 -8.24 4.88 -3.62
C PRO A 298 -7.61 4.13 -2.45
N ASP A 299 -7.16 2.91 -2.71
CA ASP A 299 -6.73 1.97 -1.68
C ASP A 299 -5.55 2.51 -0.86
N TYR A 300 -4.60 3.14 -1.53
CA TYR A 300 -3.42 3.78 -0.94
C TYR A 300 -3.78 4.93 0.00
N LEU A 301 -4.97 5.53 -0.08
CA LEU A 301 -5.46 6.44 0.95
C LEU A 301 -6.17 5.68 2.09
N VAL A 302 -7.17 4.87 1.80
CA VAL A 302 -8.04 4.29 2.84
C VAL A 302 -7.30 3.32 3.76
N ASN A 303 -6.26 2.64 3.26
CA ASN A 303 -5.42 1.75 4.06
C ASN A 303 -4.16 2.42 4.64
N ALA A 304 -4.07 3.76 4.59
CA ALA A 304 -2.88 4.51 5.00
C ALA A 304 -2.63 4.53 6.52
N GLY A 305 -3.59 4.11 7.36
CA GLY A 305 -3.42 4.15 8.82
C GLY A 305 -2.16 3.43 9.34
N GLY A 306 -1.78 2.31 8.71
CA GLY A 306 -0.52 1.63 9.04
C GLY A 306 0.73 2.43 8.66
N LEU A 307 0.69 3.17 7.53
CA LEU A 307 1.76 4.07 7.12
C LEU A 307 1.88 5.25 8.09
N ILE A 308 0.75 5.87 8.45
CA ILE A 308 0.70 6.98 9.41
C ILE A 308 1.34 6.55 10.74
N GLN A 309 1.06 5.34 11.22
CA GLN A 309 1.66 4.82 12.45
C GLN A 309 3.19 4.70 12.37
N VAL A 310 3.73 4.11 11.30
CA VAL A 310 5.19 3.91 11.18
C VAL A 310 5.92 5.23 10.87
N ALA A 311 5.26 6.17 10.20
CA ALA A 311 5.76 7.53 10.03
C ALA A 311 5.86 8.26 11.38
N ASP A 312 4.88 8.06 12.25
CA ASP A 312 4.82 8.65 13.59
C ASP A 312 5.89 8.10 14.55
N GLU A 313 6.29 6.84 14.38
CA GLU A 313 7.34 6.18 15.17
C GLU A 313 8.65 6.98 15.19
N ARG A 314 8.96 7.67 14.08
CA ARG A 314 10.15 8.52 13.92
C ARG A 314 10.13 9.78 14.80
N ASN A 315 8.94 10.21 15.23
CA ASN A 315 8.73 11.37 16.08
C ASN A 315 8.43 10.97 17.54
N GLY A 316 8.60 9.69 17.88
CA GLY A 316 8.19 9.11 19.16
C GLY A 316 6.70 8.76 19.13
N PHE A 317 6.42 7.47 18.89
CA PHE A 317 5.07 6.94 18.67
C PHE A 317 4.05 7.39 19.72
N HIS A 318 2.92 7.93 19.26
CA HIS A 318 1.78 8.29 20.10
C HIS A 318 0.45 7.90 19.44
N LEU A 319 -0.25 6.91 20.00
CA LEU A 319 -1.45 6.34 19.38
C LEU A 319 -2.53 7.41 19.12
N GLU A 320 -2.77 8.34 20.04
CA GLU A 320 -3.79 9.38 19.83
C GLU A 320 -3.48 10.28 18.63
N ARG A 321 -2.18 10.57 18.39
CA ARG A 321 -1.75 11.38 17.25
C ARG A 321 -1.94 10.63 15.94
N VAL A 322 -1.60 9.34 15.94
CA VAL A 322 -1.86 8.44 14.80
C VAL A 322 -3.34 8.36 14.48
N MET A 323 -4.20 8.18 15.49
CA MET A 323 -5.65 8.09 15.29
C MET A 323 -6.25 9.42 14.82
N ALA A 324 -5.80 10.55 15.39
CA ALA A 324 -6.23 11.89 14.97
C ALA A 324 -5.84 12.17 13.50
N GLN A 325 -4.62 11.82 13.09
CA GLN A 325 -4.20 11.98 11.70
C GLN A 325 -4.93 11.01 10.77
N THR A 326 -5.13 9.76 11.19
CA THR A 326 -5.90 8.75 10.42
C THR A 326 -7.35 9.17 10.21
N GLN A 327 -7.95 9.91 11.14
CA GLN A 327 -9.29 10.50 10.99
C GLN A 327 -9.38 11.41 9.74
N GLY A 328 -8.26 12.07 9.35
CA GLY A 328 -8.17 12.92 8.17
C GLY A 328 -8.40 12.20 6.84
N ILE A 329 -8.35 10.87 6.81
CA ILE A 329 -8.73 10.07 5.63
C ILE A 329 -10.16 10.38 5.18
N TYR A 330 -11.07 10.64 6.13
CA TYR A 330 -12.47 10.99 5.83
C TYR A 330 -12.54 12.25 4.93
N GLU A 331 -11.93 13.34 5.37
CA GLU A 331 -11.95 14.63 4.66
C GLU A 331 -11.20 14.56 3.33
N MET A 332 -10.04 13.89 3.31
CA MET A 332 -9.27 13.71 2.08
C MET A 332 -10.07 12.94 1.02
N LEU A 333 -10.79 11.89 1.44
CA LEU A 333 -11.59 11.11 0.52
C LEU A 333 -12.81 11.89 -0.02
N LEU A 334 -13.47 12.68 0.82
CA LEU A 334 -14.52 13.62 0.36
C LEU A 334 -13.97 14.63 -0.64
N ASN A 335 -12.76 15.16 -0.41
CA ASN A 335 -12.12 16.07 -1.35
C ASN A 335 -11.81 15.40 -2.70
N ILE A 336 -11.36 14.14 -2.69
CA ILE A 336 -11.14 13.34 -3.91
C ILE A 336 -12.46 13.16 -4.66
N TYR A 337 -13.54 12.78 -3.98
CA TYR A 337 -14.84 12.58 -4.61
C TYR A 337 -15.42 13.87 -5.19
N ARG A 338 -15.27 14.98 -4.47
CA ARG A 338 -15.68 16.31 -4.95
C ARG A 338 -14.91 16.70 -6.22
N LEU A 339 -13.58 16.54 -6.21
CA LEU A 339 -12.74 16.84 -7.38
C LEU A 339 -13.08 15.93 -8.57
N SER A 340 -13.27 14.63 -8.31
CA SER A 340 -13.70 13.64 -9.30
C SER A 340 -15.03 14.03 -9.95
N GLN A 341 -16.00 14.49 -9.17
CA GLN A 341 -17.31 14.94 -9.66
C GLN A 341 -17.25 16.29 -10.40
N GLU A 342 -16.51 17.27 -9.88
CA GLU A 342 -16.39 18.61 -10.46
C GLU A 342 -15.70 18.60 -11.82
N GLU A 343 -14.75 17.67 -12.02
CA GLU A 343 -13.94 17.60 -13.24
C GLU A 343 -14.21 16.37 -14.12
N ASP A 344 -15.18 15.53 -13.75
CA ASP A 344 -15.46 14.24 -14.41
C ASP A 344 -14.21 13.37 -14.59
N LEU A 345 -13.50 13.14 -13.47
CA LEU A 345 -12.29 12.34 -13.43
C LEU A 345 -12.47 11.07 -12.61
N PRO A 346 -11.85 9.94 -12.99
CA PRO A 346 -11.73 8.78 -12.12
C PRO A 346 -11.06 9.14 -10.80
N THR A 347 -11.52 8.56 -9.70
CA THR A 347 -11.08 8.93 -8.35
C THR A 347 -9.60 8.71 -8.11
N CYS A 348 -8.98 7.69 -8.72
CA CYS A 348 -7.53 7.48 -8.68
C CYS A 348 -6.77 8.64 -9.32
N ARG A 349 -7.24 9.16 -10.46
CA ARG A 349 -6.62 10.31 -11.15
C ARG A 349 -6.81 11.61 -10.38
N ALA A 350 -7.99 11.81 -9.76
CA ALA A 350 -8.25 12.93 -8.88
C ALA A 350 -7.31 12.91 -7.65
N ALA A 351 -7.11 11.73 -7.05
CA ALA A 351 -6.20 11.54 -5.93
C ALA A 351 -4.74 11.81 -6.32
N ASP A 352 -4.29 11.32 -7.47
CA ASP A 352 -2.95 11.60 -8.00
C ASP A 352 -2.71 13.09 -8.22
N ARG A 353 -3.72 13.81 -8.72
CA ARG A 353 -3.63 15.26 -8.90
C ARG A 353 -3.40 15.99 -7.59
N LEU A 354 -4.11 15.62 -6.52
CA LEU A 354 -3.93 16.22 -5.20
C LEU A 354 -2.52 16.00 -4.66
N VAL A 355 -1.93 14.83 -4.87
CA VAL A 355 -0.52 14.56 -4.52
C VAL A 355 0.42 15.47 -5.28
N LEU A 356 0.28 15.55 -6.61
CA LEU A 356 1.14 16.38 -7.44
C LEU A 356 1.05 17.86 -7.08
N GLU A 357 -0.14 18.34 -6.72
CA GLU A 357 -0.33 19.70 -6.19
C GLU A 357 0.38 19.90 -4.85
N ARG A 358 0.26 18.95 -3.92
CA ARG A 358 0.95 19.00 -2.63
C ARG A 358 2.47 19.06 -2.81
N LEU A 359 3.02 18.21 -3.68
CA LEU A 359 4.45 18.21 -4.02
C LEU A 359 4.90 19.57 -4.57
N ARG A 360 4.16 20.15 -5.51
CA ARG A 360 4.47 21.48 -6.06
C ARG A 360 4.44 22.58 -4.99
N ARG A 361 3.40 22.59 -4.14
CA ARG A 361 3.26 23.59 -3.06
C ARG A 361 4.41 23.48 -2.04
N VAL A 362 4.74 22.27 -1.61
CA VAL A 362 5.84 22.04 -0.65
C VAL A 362 7.20 22.37 -1.27
N SER A 363 7.42 22.02 -2.54
CA SER A 363 8.63 22.38 -3.27
C SER A 363 8.84 23.90 -3.33
N ASP A 364 7.76 24.66 -3.59
CA ASP A 364 7.82 26.12 -3.58
C ASP A 364 8.09 26.70 -2.18
N LEU A 365 7.44 26.15 -1.14
CA LEU A 365 7.70 26.54 0.26
C LEU A 365 9.17 26.32 0.67
N LYS A 366 9.78 25.21 0.25
CA LYS A 366 11.19 24.88 0.55
C LYS A 366 12.20 25.80 -0.14
N ARG A 367 11.77 26.72 -1.01
CA ARG A 367 12.61 27.82 -1.54
C ARG A 367 12.90 28.89 -0.48
N ILE A 368 12.07 28.98 0.56
CA ILE A 368 12.31 29.87 1.70
C ILE A 368 13.40 29.21 2.56
N LEU A 369 14.58 29.83 2.58
CA LEU A 369 15.71 29.33 3.37
C LEU A 369 15.41 29.41 4.86
N LEU A 370 15.43 28.26 5.54
CA LEU A 370 15.54 28.22 6.99
C LEU A 370 16.98 28.62 7.35
N GLY A 371 17.13 29.69 8.15
CA GLY A 371 18.44 30.06 8.69
C GLY A 371 19.08 28.84 9.36
N MET A 372 20.38 28.63 9.14
CA MET A 372 21.08 27.38 9.50
C MET A 372 20.74 26.91 10.92
N GLU A 373 20.09 25.76 11.05
CA GLU A 373 20.23 24.97 12.27
C GLU A 373 21.61 24.33 12.23
N CYS A 374 22.57 24.91 12.95
CA CYS A 374 23.76 24.19 13.36
C CYS A 374 23.32 23.00 14.24
N LYS A 375 23.11 21.84 13.63
CA LYS A 375 23.14 20.55 14.32
C LYS A 375 24.19 19.71 13.61
N GLY A 376 25.38 19.70 14.21
CA GLY A 376 26.51 18.88 13.80
C GLY A 376 26.40 17.44 14.28
#